data_AF-F3CC53-F1
#
_entry.id   AF-F3CC53-F1
#
_cell.length_a   1.000
_cell.length_b   1.000
_cell.length_c   1.000
_cell.angle_alpha   90.00
_cell.angle_beta   90.00
_cell.angle_gamma   90.00
#
_symmetry.space_group_name_H-M   'P 1'
#
loop_
_entity.id
_entity.type
_entity.pdbx_description
1 polymer ?
#
loop_
_entity_poly.entity_id
_entity_poly.type
_entity_poly.pdbx_seq_one_letter_code
_entity_poly.pdbx_strand_id
1 'polypeptide(L)'
;MTTIKQTSTYMAWERRLKDQKAKAAIAARIFRVANGLMGDVSPVGQGVSELRIHVGPGYRVYFQQRGDELILLLCGGDKEQPIPRYRNSKETG
;
A
#
# COMPACT_ATOMS: atom_id res chain seq x y z
N MET A 1 2.21 6.66 -17.57
CA MET A 1 2.69 5.55 -16.72
C MET A 1 2.96 6.14 -15.35
N THR A 2 2.27 5.68 -14.32
CA THR A 2 2.36 6.27 -12.97
C THR A 2 3.65 5.82 -12.29
N THR A 3 4.40 6.77 -11.72
CA THR A 3 5.61 6.50 -10.94
C THR A 3 5.26 5.95 -9.57
N ILE A 4 5.82 4.79 -9.21
CA ILE A 4 5.61 4.18 -7.89
C ILE A 4 6.68 4.70 -6.93
N LYS A 5 6.25 5.29 -5.81
CA LYS A 5 7.11 5.70 -4.70
C LYS A 5 6.78 4.87 -3.47
N GLN A 6 7.81 4.42 -2.75
CA GLN A 6 7.64 3.66 -1.51
C GLN A 6 8.12 4.50 -0.33
N THR A 7 7.28 4.60 0.70
CA THR A 7 7.70 5.19 1.99
C THR A 7 8.65 4.25 2.72
N SER A 8 9.44 4.79 3.65
CA SER A 8 10.27 4.00 4.57
C SER A 8 9.46 2.97 5.36
N THR A 9 8.24 3.32 5.76
CA THR A 9 7.30 2.42 6.44
C THR A 9 6.93 1.21 5.58
N TYR A 10 6.53 1.44 4.33
CA TYR A 10 6.24 0.35 3.40
C TYR A 10 7.47 -0.53 3.17
N MET A 11 8.64 0.07 2.90
CA MET A 11 9.88 -0.69 2.67
C MET A 11 10.27 -1.54 3.89
N ALA A 12 10.14 -0.99 5.10
CA ALA A 12 10.43 -1.73 6.33
C ALA A 12 9.49 -2.92 6.53
N TRP A 13 8.21 -2.76 6.21
CA TRP A 13 7.24 -3.84 6.23
C TRP A 13 7.55 -4.91 5.18
N GLU A 14 7.82 -4.50 3.93
CA GLU A 14 8.10 -5.42 2.82
C GLU A 14 9.36 -6.26 3.08
N ARG A 15 10.37 -5.69 3.75
CA ARG A 15 11.57 -6.42 4.19
C ARG A 15 11.27 -7.49 5.25
N ARG A 16 10.29 -7.26 6.12
CA ARG A 16 9.90 -8.21 7.20
C ARG A 16 9.01 -9.33 6.70
N LEU A 17 8.25 -9.11 5.63
CA LEU A 17 7.43 -10.16 5.02
C LEU A 17 8.33 -11.31 4.54
N LYS A 18 8.12 -12.53 5.06
CA LYS A 18 8.91 -13.70 4.69
C LYS A 18 8.34 -14.43 3.48
N ASP A 19 7.03 -14.31 3.26
CA ASP A 19 6.32 -14.98 2.17
C ASP A 19 6.63 -14.31 0.81
N GLN A 20 7.45 -14.99 0.01
CA GLN A 20 7.84 -14.52 -1.32
C GLN A 20 6.67 -14.54 -2.32
N LYS A 21 5.74 -15.50 -2.18
CA LYS A 21 4.55 -15.57 -3.06
C LYS A 21 3.64 -14.39 -2.78
N ALA A 22 3.45 -14.04 -1.52
CA ALA A 22 2.73 -12.84 -1.13
C ALA A 22 3.39 -11.58 -1.70
N LYS A 23 4.71 -11.42 -1.56
CA LYS A 23 5.44 -10.27 -2.14
C LYS A 23 5.20 -10.13 -3.64
N ALA A 24 5.36 -11.21 -4.40
CA ALA A 24 5.15 -11.20 -5.84
C ALA A 24 3.71 -10.81 -6.21
N ALA A 25 2.72 -11.36 -5.50
CA ALA A 25 1.32 -11.02 -5.72
C ALA A 25 1.02 -9.54 -5.40
N ILE A 26 1.61 -9.01 -4.32
CA ILE A 26 1.47 -7.61 -3.93
C ILE A 26 2.10 -6.69 -4.98
N ALA A 27 3.33 -6.96 -5.40
CA ALA A 27 4.03 -6.19 -6.43
C ALA A 27 3.25 -6.18 -7.76
N ALA A 28 2.74 -7.33 -8.18
CA ALA A 28 1.92 -7.44 -9.39
C ALA A 28 0.63 -6.61 -9.29
N ARG A 29 -0.04 -6.60 -8.13
CA ARG A 29 -1.24 -5.79 -7.91
C ARG A 29 -0.94 -4.29 -7.90
N ILE A 30 0.15 -3.87 -7.27
CA ILE A 30 0.61 -2.47 -7.29
C ILE A 30 0.89 -2.02 -8.73
N PHE A 31 1.61 -2.85 -9.50
CA PHE A 31 1.93 -2.54 -10.89
C PHE A 31 0.66 -2.37 -11.74
N ARG A 32 -0.36 -3.21 -11.53
CA ARG A 32 -1.66 -3.05 -12.19
C ARG A 32 -2.31 -1.71 -11.87
N VAL A 33 -2.35 -1.31 -10.59
CA VAL A 33 -2.89 -0.01 -10.18
C VAL A 33 -2.13 1.14 -10.83
N ALA A 34 -0.79 1.09 -10.87
CA ALA A 34 0.05 2.09 -11.55
C ALA A 34 -0.17 2.16 -13.08
N ASN A 35 -0.81 1.15 -13.68
CA ASN A 35 -1.22 1.13 -15.08
C ASN A 35 -2.72 1.40 -15.26
N GLY A 36 -3.41 1.92 -14.23
CA GLY A 36 -4.83 2.27 -14.29
C GLY A 36 -5.79 1.10 -14.05
N LEU A 37 -5.28 -0.10 -13.76
CA LEU A 37 -6.09 -1.28 -13.47
C LEU A 37 -6.34 -1.40 -11.95
N MET A 38 -7.25 -0.57 -11.44
CA MET A 38 -7.51 -0.38 -10.01
C MET A 38 -7.89 -1.69 -9.28
N GLY A 39 -8.85 -2.46 -9.82
CA GLY A 39 -9.32 -3.68 -9.17
C GLY A 39 -10.07 -3.40 -7.85
N ASP A 40 -9.75 -4.16 -6.80
CA ASP A 40 -10.39 -4.09 -5.47
C ASP A 40 -9.74 -2.98 -4.62
N VAL A 41 -10.09 -1.73 -4.94
CA VAL A 41 -9.62 -0.52 -4.28
C VAL A 41 -10.80 0.20 -3.64
N SER A 42 -10.64 0.66 -2.41
CA SER A 42 -11.64 1.47 -1.70
C SER A 42 -10.99 2.70 -1.08
N PRO A 43 -11.58 3.90 -1.20
CA PRO A 43 -11.12 5.06 -0.45
C PRO A 43 -11.34 4.84 1.05
N VAL A 44 -10.35 5.22 1.87
CA VAL A 44 -10.44 5.15 3.35
C VAL A 44 -10.40 6.54 3.99
N GLY A 45 -10.39 7.60 3.16
CA GLY A 45 -10.42 9.01 3.57
C GLY A 45 -9.06 9.69 3.51
N GLN A 46 -9.07 11.03 3.58
CA GLN A 46 -7.86 11.87 3.56
C GLN A 46 -6.93 11.63 2.36
N GLY A 47 -7.52 11.33 1.19
CA GLY A 47 -6.77 11.03 -0.04
C GLY A 47 -6.06 9.67 -0.04
N VAL A 48 -6.33 8.82 0.96
CA VAL A 48 -5.78 7.46 1.06
C VAL A 48 -6.79 6.44 0.52
N SER A 49 -6.27 5.47 -0.22
CA SER A 49 -6.99 4.32 -0.73
C SER A 49 -6.38 3.03 -0.18
N GLU A 50 -7.23 2.04 0.07
CA GLU A 50 -6.89 0.66 0.45
C GLU A 50 -7.05 -0.25 -0.77
N LEU A 51 -5.97 -0.93 -1.16
CA LEU A 51 -5.97 -2.03 -2.14
C LEU A 51 -6.03 -3.35 -1.40
N ARG A 52 -7.09 -4.14 -1.63
CA ARG A 52 -7.30 -5.44 -1.00
C ARG A 52 -6.76 -6.56 -1.88
N ILE A 53 -5.95 -7.44 -1.27
CA ILE A 53 -5.25 -8.51 -1.95
C ILE A 53 -5.54 -9.82 -1.20
N HIS A 54 -6.42 -10.62 -1.78
CA HIS A 54 -6.87 -11.90 -1.24
C HIS A 54 -5.85 -13.03 -1.51
N VAL A 55 -4.63 -12.88 -0.97
CA VAL A 55 -3.55 -13.88 -1.04
C VAL A 55 -3.06 -14.19 0.37
N GLY A 56 -2.89 -15.47 0.68
CA GLY A 56 -2.46 -15.93 2.01
C GLY A 56 -3.43 -15.46 3.11
N PRO A 57 -2.97 -14.74 4.15
CA PRO A 57 -3.82 -14.22 5.23
C PRO A 57 -4.74 -13.06 4.81
N GLY A 58 -4.55 -12.52 3.60
CA GLY A 58 -5.22 -11.30 3.12
C GLY A 58 -4.40 -10.06 3.45
N TYR A 59 -3.92 -9.37 2.41
CA TYR A 59 -3.11 -8.16 2.53
C TYR A 59 -3.89 -6.92 2.10
N ARG A 60 -3.55 -5.78 2.70
CA ARG A 60 -4.13 -4.46 2.45
C ARG A 60 -3.02 -3.45 2.26
N VAL A 61 -2.81 -3.02 1.03
CA VAL A 61 -1.83 -1.97 0.71
C VAL A 61 -2.55 -0.62 0.76
N TYR A 62 -2.07 0.27 1.61
CA TYR A 62 -2.54 1.65 1.64
C TYR A 62 -1.66 2.50 0.74
N PHE A 63 -2.28 3.38 -0.02
CA PHE A 63 -1.57 4.27 -0.93
C PHE A 63 -2.28 5.61 -1.10
N GLN A 64 -1.55 6.61 -1.57
CA GLN A 64 -2.12 7.85 -2.10
C GLN A 64 -1.78 7.95 -3.58
N GLN A 65 -2.73 8.45 -4.37
CA GLN A 65 -2.46 8.82 -5.75
C GLN A 65 -2.39 10.35 -5.85
N ARG A 66 -1.26 10.88 -6.30
CA ARG A 66 -1.02 12.32 -6.49
C ARG A 66 -0.59 12.56 -7.93
N GLY A 67 -1.53 12.94 -8.79
CA GLY A 67 -1.29 13.02 -10.23
C GLY A 67 -0.79 11.69 -10.77
N ASP A 68 0.41 11.70 -11.36
CA ASP A 68 1.09 10.52 -11.90
C ASP A 68 1.97 9.79 -10.89
N GLU A 69 1.81 10.04 -9.59
CA GLU A 69 2.53 9.32 -8.53
C GLU A 69 1.61 8.41 -7.72
N LEU A 70 2.05 7.16 -7.53
CA LEU A 70 1.45 6.18 -6.63
C LEU A 70 2.36 6.00 -5.41
N ILE A 71 1.97 6.61 -4.29
CA ILE A 71 2.78 6.64 -3.07
C ILE A 71 2.30 5.51 -2.14
N LEU A 72 3.12 4.47 -1.97
CA LEU A 72 2.84 3.34 -1.07
C LEU A 72 3.16 3.71 0.38
N LEU A 73 2.12 3.64 1.20
CA LEU A 73 2.10 4.15 2.57
C LEU A 73 2.47 3.09 3.60
N LEU A 74 1.72 1.98 3.62
CA LEU A 74 1.99 0.80 4.45
C LEU A 74 1.22 -0.38 3.88
N CYS A 75 1.54 -1.58 4.34
CA CYS A 75 0.70 -2.74 4.10
C CYS A 75 0.35 -3.43 5.42
N GLY A 76 -0.91 -3.80 5.60
CA GLY A 76 -1.41 -4.62 6.72
C GLY A 76 -1.79 -6.02 6.23
N GLY A 77 -1.77 -7.03 7.09
CA GLY A 77 -2.16 -8.39 6.71
C GLY A 77 -1.39 -9.51 7.39
N ASP A 78 -0.37 -9.19 8.20
CA ASP A 78 0.16 -10.17 9.14
C ASP A 78 -0.68 -10.10 10.41
N LYS A 79 -1.19 -11.25 10.88
CA LYS A 79 -1.94 -11.32 12.13
C LYS A 79 -1.14 -10.59 13.22
N GLU A 80 -1.81 -9.71 13.96
CA GLU A 80 -1.30 -9.02 15.17
C GLU A 80 -0.45 -7.75 15.01
N GLN A 81 -0.81 -6.79 14.14
CA GLN A 81 -0.36 -5.41 14.38
C GLN A 81 -1.52 -4.40 14.36
N PRO A 82 -1.67 -3.57 15.40
CA PRO A 82 -2.61 -2.46 15.38
C PRO A 82 -2.20 -1.54 14.22
N ILE A 83 -3.10 -1.40 13.25
CA ILE A 83 -3.02 -0.42 12.18
C ILE A 83 -2.54 0.92 12.77
N PRO A 84 -1.36 1.44 12.39
CA PRO A 84 -0.97 2.78 12.78
C PRO A 84 -2.05 3.70 12.21
N ARG A 85 -2.84 4.30 13.11
CA ARG A 85 -3.69 5.44 12.73
C ARG A 85 -2.75 6.45 12.10
N TYR A 86 -2.93 6.74 10.82
CA TYR A 86 -2.24 7.84 10.14
C TYR A 86 -2.51 9.13 10.94
N ARG A 87 -1.62 9.47 11.87
CA ARG A 87 -1.64 10.74 12.60
C ARG A 87 -0.72 11.68 11.85
N ASN A 88 -1.35 12.62 11.16
CA ASN A 88 -0.71 13.64 10.35
C ASN A 88 0.23 14.49 11.23
N SER A 89 1.53 14.45 10.96
CA SER A 89 2.43 15.56 11.31
C SER A 89 2.26 16.59 10.20
N LYS A 90 1.57 17.68 10.51
CA LYS A 90 1.59 18.87 9.66
C LYS A 90 3.01 19.38 9.60
N GLU A 91 3.75 19.06 8.55
CA GLU A 91 4.94 19.85 8.21
C GLU A 91 4.43 21.14 7.58
N THR A 92 4.52 22.16 8.42
CA THR A 92 4.27 23.58 8.14
C THR A 92 5.64 24.15 7.79
N GLY A 93 5.77 24.85 6.66
CA GLY A 93 7.02 25.47 6.24
C GLY A 93 7.11 25.63 4.74
#